data_AF-A0A0U5MJZ1-F1
#
_entry.id   AF-A0A0U5MJZ1-F1
#
_cell.length_a   1.000
_cell.length_b   1.000
_cell.length_c   1.000
_cell.angle_alpha   90.00
_cell.angle_beta   90.00
_cell.angle_gamma   90.00
#
_symmetry.space_group_name_H-M   'P 1'
#
loop_
_entity.id
_entity.type
_entity.pdbx_description
1 polymer ?
#
loop_
_entity_poly.entity_id
_entity_poly.type
_entity_poly.pdbx_seq_one_letter_code
_entity_poly.pdbx_strand_id
1 'polypeptide(L)'
;MGRGIYSPSRPALQLEGRTPLSRAAAAPLPAASKTAGQENFPVASLLLPKHKRATIMAYYHFARHADDVADSPSLTPEEKVAGLDALDRGLHGTETGPALALAEDYRRAVNGESAMIEHASQLLHAFRRDSVRDYCEDWADLMSYCRYSAAPVGRFLLDLHGESHDTFAPSDALCAALQVLNHLQDCGKDYRELRRVYIPRDWLQAQGLTIQVLEGGFSPRELRQVLDRMLDATDGLIELARPLPGMVKDLRMRLQCAVTVRVAEQLSAKLRRGDPLAERVKLSKLDYAGVFLVGLWRGLTA
;
A
#
# COMPACT_ATOMS: atom_id res chain seq x y z
N MET A 1 69.08 5.49 25.15
CA MET A 1 69.07 5.58 26.62
C MET A 1 67.60 5.51 27.05
N GLY A 2 67.11 4.34 27.48
CA GLY A 2 66.85 4.01 28.90
C GLY A 2 65.58 4.73 29.38
N ARG A 3 64.53 4.12 29.92
CA ARG A 3 64.36 2.88 30.70
C ARG A 3 62.89 2.43 30.60
N GLY A 4 62.64 1.12 30.71
CA GLY A 4 61.29 0.58 30.92
C GLY A 4 60.80 0.77 32.35
N ILE A 5 59.54 0.40 32.60
CA ILE A 5 59.02 -0.12 33.88
C ILE A 5 57.56 -0.62 33.67
N TYR A 6 57.35 -1.88 34.06
CA TYR A 6 56.13 -2.52 34.57
C TYR A 6 54.94 -2.90 33.67
N SER A 7 54.78 -4.22 33.53
CA SER A 7 53.51 -4.95 33.48
C SER A 7 52.98 -5.14 34.91
N PRO A 8 51.65 -5.18 35.14
CA PRO A 8 51.04 -6.48 35.42
C PRO A 8 49.62 -6.67 34.85
N SER A 9 49.39 -7.90 34.39
CA SER A 9 48.18 -8.74 34.62
C SER A 9 46.78 -8.12 34.46
N ARG A 10 46.12 -8.44 33.33
CA ARG A 10 44.64 -8.56 33.28
C ARG A 10 44.28 -10.03 33.01
N PRO A 11 43.27 -10.58 33.70
CA PRO A 11 42.88 -11.98 33.56
C PRO A 11 42.25 -12.24 32.19
N ALA A 12 42.50 -13.44 31.66
CA ALA A 12 41.79 -13.97 30.50
C ALA A 12 40.29 -14.08 30.85
N LEU A 13 39.46 -13.25 30.21
CA LEU A 13 38.03 -13.46 30.18
C LEU A 13 37.77 -14.73 29.36
N GLN A 14 37.41 -15.80 30.06
CA GLN A 14 36.86 -17.02 29.49
C GLN A 14 35.68 -16.64 28.60
N LEU A 15 35.73 -17.08 27.34
CA LEU A 15 34.59 -17.13 26.45
C LEU A 15 33.62 -18.19 26.98
N GLU A 16 32.78 -17.81 27.95
CA GLU A 16 31.61 -18.60 28.31
C GLU A 16 30.57 -18.49 27.19
N GLY A 17 29.97 -19.63 26.87
CA GLY A 17 29.16 -19.87 25.69
C GLY A 17 28.04 -18.85 25.51
N ARG A 18 27.97 -18.27 24.30
CA ARG A 18 26.73 -17.69 23.80
C ARG A 18 25.71 -18.80 23.67
N THR A 19 24.78 -18.86 24.62
CA THR A 19 23.50 -19.53 24.47
C THR A 19 22.87 -19.09 23.14
N PRO A 20 22.47 -20.00 22.25
CA PRO A 20 21.75 -19.59 21.05
C PRO A 20 20.49 -18.85 21.49
N LEU A 21 20.24 -17.68 20.88
CA LEU A 21 18.98 -16.96 21.04
C LEU A 21 17.85 -17.94 20.76
N SER A 22 17.12 -18.32 21.81
CA SER A 22 15.84 -19.01 21.70
C SER A 22 15.00 -18.27 20.67
N ARG A 23 14.53 -18.95 19.61
CA ARG A 23 13.44 -18.45 18.77
C ARG A 23 12.27 -18.21 19.72
N ALA A 24 12.10 -16.97 20.17
CA ALA A 24 10.87 -16.56 20.83
C ALA A 24 9.73 -17.05 19.94
N ALA A 25 8.82 -17.85 20.49
CA ALA A 25 7.67 -18.31 19.75
C ALA A 25 6.96 -17.06 19.23
N ALA A 26 6.90 -16.90 17.90
CA ALA A 26 6.23 -15.76 17.30
C ALA A 26 4.80 -15.71 17.84
N ALA A 27 4.36 -14.52 18.27
CA ALA A 27 3.00 -14.31 18.70
C ALA A 27 2.04 -14.80 17.59
N PRO A 28 0.89 -15.43 17.95
CA PRO A 28 -0.05 -15.91 16.96
C PRO A 28 -0.57 -14.73 16.11
N LEU A 29 -0.48 -14.86 14.78
CA LEU A 29 -0.97 -13.83 13.87
C LEU A 29 -2.50 -13.67 14.02
N PRO A 30 -3.02 -12.43 13.90
CA PRO A 30 -4.45 -12.20 13.87
C PRO A 30 -5.10 -12.98 12.73
N ALA A 31 -6.29 -13.53 12.96
CA ALA A 31 -7.06 -14.13 11.88
C ALA A 31 -7.47 -13.06 10.85
N ALA A 32 -7.47 -13.42 9.57
CA ALA A 32 -7.92 -12.53 8.51
C ALA A 32 -9.37 -12.07 8.74
N SER A 33 -9.60 -10.76 8.62
CA SER A 33 -10.92 -10.14 8.71
C SER A 33 -11.83 -10.58 7.54
N LYS A 34 -13.12 -10.82 7.82
CA LYS A 34 -14.12 -11.30 6.83
C LYS A 34 -14.83 -10.17 6.05
N THR A 35 -14.23 -8.99 5.91
CA THR A 35 -14.89 -7.83 5.31
C THR A 35 -14.55 -7.68 3.82
N ALA A 36 -15.14 -8.54 2.99
CA ALA A 36 -15.14 -8.37 1.53
C ALA A 36 -15.98 -7.16 1.04
N GLY A 37 -16.60 -6.40 1.94
CA GLY A 37 -17.65 -5.42 1.63
C GLY A 37 -17.31 -3.94 1.82
N GLN A 38 -16.09 -3.58 2.26
CA GLN A 38 -15.74 -2.17 2.51
C GLN A 38 -14.68 -1.57 1.57
N GLU A 39 -13.97 -2.39 0.79
CA GLU A 39 -12.94 -1.92 -0.14
C GLU A 39 -13.48 -1.87 -1.58
N ASN A 40 -12.96 -0.98 -2.42
CA ASN A 40 -13.40 -0.78 -3.81
C ASN A 40 -12.98 -1.94 -4.77
N PHE A 41 -12.26 -2.94 -4.26
CA PHE A 41 -11.75 -4.08 -5.03
C PHE A 41 -12.85 -4.94 -5.72
N PRO A 42 -14.05 -5.16 -5.15
CA PRO A 42 -15.13 -5.92 -5.79
C PRO A 42 -15.67 -5.24 -7.06
N VAL A 43 -15.59 -3.91 -7.16
CA VAL A 43 -16.08 -3.18 -8.34
C VAL A 43 -15.11 -3.34 -9.52
N ALA A 44 -13.79 -3.39 -9.25
CA ALA A 44 -12.77 -3.66 -10.26
C ALA A 44 -12.81 -5.11 -10.80
N SER A 45 -13.41 -6.04 -10.06
CA SER A 45 -13.50 -7.48 -10.41
C SER A 45 -14.58 -7.82 -11.44
N LEU A 46 -15.59 -6.96 -11.65
CA LEU A 46 -16.71 -7.23 -12.56
C LEU A 46 -16.27 -7.31 -14.03
N LEU A 47 -15.35 -6.44 -14.45
CA LEU A 47 -14.84 -6.42 -15.82
C LEU A 47 -13.87 -7.57 -16.10
N LEU A 48 -13.19 -8.10 -15.07
CA LEU A 48 -12.12 -9.07 -15.24
C LEU A 48 -12.63 -10.49 -15.57
N PRO A 49 -11.89 -11.27 -16.37
CA PRO A 49 -12.30 -12.61 -16.80
C PRO A 49 -12.57 -13.56 -15.62
N LYS A 50 -13.67 -14.34 -15.70
CA LYS A 50 -14.07 -15.28 -14.64
C LYS A 50 -12.96 -16.25 -14.22
N HIS A 51 -12.15 -16.73 -15.17
CA HIS A 51 -11.08 -17.69 -14.90
C HIS A 51 -9.89 -17.09 -14.10
N LYS A 52 -9.71 -15.76 -14.08
CA LYS A 52 -8.66 -15.09 -13.29
C LYS A 52 -9.10 -14.72 -11.88
N ARG A 53 -10.41 -14.76 -11.60
CA ARG A 53 -10.98 -14.28 -10.33
C ARG A 53 -10.45 -15.04 -9.12
N ALA A 54 -10.23 -16.36 -9.23
CA ALA A 54 -9.69 -17.14 -8.13
C ALA A 54 -8.29 -16.65 -7.73
N THR A 55 -7.40 -16.43 -8.70
CA THR A 55 -6.04 -15.90 -8.46
C THR A 55 -6.07 -14.48 -7.90
N ILE A 56 -6.95 -13.61 -8.44
CA ILE A 56 -7.13 -12.25 -7.94
C ILE A 56 -7.65 -12.23 -6.49
N MET A 57 -8.60 -13.10 -6.16
CA MET A 57 -9.12 -13.21 -4.79
C MET A 57 -8.06 -13.78 -3.83
N ALA A 58 -7.25 -14.74 -4.27
CA ALA A 58 -6.15 -15.26 -3.45
C ALA A 58 -5.13 -14.15 -3.13
N TYR A 59 -4.77 -13.31 -4.13
CA TYR A 59 -3.91 -12.14 -3.92
C TYR A 59 -4.54 -11.16 -2.92
N TYR A 60 -5.82 -10.83 -3.11
CA TYR A 60 -6.56 -9.93 -2.23
C TYR A 60 -6.61 -10.44 -0.79
N HIS A 61 -6.94 -11.72 -0.59
CA HIS A 61 -7.02 -12.30 0.75
C HIS A 61 -5.65 -12.31 1.45
N PHE A 62 -4.59 -12.61 0.70
CA PHE A 62 -3.23 -12.50 1.23
C PHE A 62 -2.89 -11.05 1.65
N ALA A 63 -3.08 -10.08 0.74
CA ALA A 63 -2.77 -8.68 1.00
C ALA A 63 -3.55 -8.13 2.20
N ARG A 64 -4.85 -8.45 2.28
CA ARG A 64 -5.71 -8.05 3.41
C ARG A 64 -5.25 -8.66 4.74
N HIS A 65 -4.83 -9.92 4.72
CA HIS A 65 -4.31 -10.56 5.93
C HIS A 65 -2.99 -9.92 6.40
N ALA A 66 -2.10 -9.58 5.48
CA ALA A 66 -0.87 -8.86 5.81
C ALA A 66 -1.16 -7.44 6.37
N ASP A 67 -2.13 -6.73 5.80
CA ASP A 67 -2.62 -5.45 6.31
C ASP A 67 -3.19 -5.59 7.74
N ASP A 68 -4.04 -6.61 7.97
CA ASP A 68 -4.59 -6.91 9.31
C ASP A 68 -3.49 -7.22 10.35
N VAL A 69 -2.38 -7.85 9.94
CA VAL A 69 -1.20 -8.05 10.80
C VAL A 69 -0.54 -6.71 11.14
N ALA A 70 -0.30 -5.85 10.16
CA ALA A 70 0.35 -4.55 10.35
C ALA A 70 -0.50 -3.58 11.19
N ASP A 71 -1.81 -3.64 11.07
CA ASP A 71 -2.76 -2.77 11.76
C ASP A 71 -3.19 -3.32 13.12
N SER A 72 -2.76 -4.53 13.48
CA SER A 72 -3.16 -5.17 14.74
C SER A 72 -2.78 -4.31 15.96
N PRO A 73 -3.75 -3.89 16.79
CA PRO A 73 -3.46 -3.13 18.01
C PRO A 73 -2.92 -4.01 19.15
N SER A 74 -3.07 -5.34 19.04
CA SER A 74 -2.63 -6.30 20.05
C SER A 74 -1.18 -6.77 19.88
N LEU A 75 -0.52 -6.42 18.77
CA LEU A 75 0.85 -6.82 18.47
C LEU A 75 1.81 -5.64 18.67
N THR A 76 3.01 -5.92 19.19
CA THR A 76 4.11 -4.94 19.19
C THR A 76 4.65 -4.72 17.77
N PRO A 77 5.34 -3.61 17.49
CA PRO A 77 6.02 -3.40 16.21
C PRO A 77 6.89 -4.58 15.78
N GLU A 78 7.64 -5.18 16.70
CA GLU A 78 8.52 -6.32 16.43
C GLU A 78 7.73 -7.59 16.07
N GLU A 79 6.62 -7.85 16.76
CA GLU A 79 5.73 -8.97 16.47
C GLU A 79 5.06 -8.82 15.09
N LYS A 80 4.64 -7.60 14.73
CA LYS A 80 4.10 -7.30 13.40
C LYS A 80 5.12 -7.61 12.31
N VAL A 81 6.35 -7.10 12.46
CA VAL A 81 7.44 -7.34 11.50
C VAL A 81 7.76 -8.83 11.40
N ALA A 82 7.90 -9.54 12.53
CA ALA A 82 8.15 -10.98 12.52
C ALA A 82 7.03 -11.78 11.85
N GLY A 83 5.78 -11.34 12.02
CA GLY A 83 4.61 -11.89 11.35
C GLY A 83 4.61 -11.68 9.84
N LEU A 84 4.90 -10.46 9.39
CA LEU A 84 5.04 -10.13 7.98
C LEU A 84 6.20 -10.91 7.34
N ASP A 85 7.31 -11.10 8.05
CA ASP A 85 8.42 -11.93 7.58
C ASP A 85 8.04 -13.42 7.48
N ALA A 86 7.17 -13.91 8.36
CA ALA A 86 6.65 -15.28 8.27
C ALA A 86 5.72 -15.44 7.06
N LEU A 87 4.86 -14.44 6.78
CA LEU A 87 4.03 -14.42 5.57
C LEU A 87 4.88 -14.43 4.31
N ASP A 88 5.97 -13.67 4.28
CA ASP A 88 6.93 -13.64 3.18
C ASP A 88 7.58 -15.02 2.95
N ARG A 89 8.01 -15.68 4.03
CA ARG A 89 8.54 -17.06 3.95
C ARG A 89 7.50 -18.04 3.44
N GLY A 90 6.22 -17.86 3.81
CA GLY A 90 5.08 -18.61 3.29
C GLY A 90 4.85 -18.41 1.78
N LEU A 91 4.94 -17.16 1.30
CA LEU A 91 4.88 -16.85 -0.13
C LEU A 91 5.97 -17.57 -0.92
N HIS A 92 7.19 -17.62 -0.37
CA HIS A 92 8.33 -18.30 -0.98
C HIS A 92 8.34 -19.82 -0.72
N GLY A 93 7.38 -20.36 0.05
CA GLY A 93 7.30 -21.79 0.37
C GLY A 93 8.43 -22.31 1.26
N THR A 94 9.12 -21.43 1.97
CA THR A 94 10.22 -21.76 2.90
C THR A 94 9.74 -22.01 4.33
N GLU A 95 8.49 -21.65 4.61
CA GLU A 95 7.78 -21.94 5.85
C GLU A 95 6.32 -22.30 5.51
N THR A 96 5.69 -23.15 6.32
CA THR A 96 4.30 -23.58 6.14
C THR A 96 3.58 -23.63 7.48
N GLY A 97 2.27 -23.45 7.48
CA GLY A 97 1.45 -23.64 8.67
C GLY A 97 0.10 -22.95 8.62
N PRO A 98 -0.80 -23.21 9.59
CA PRO A 98 -2.16 -22.66 9.59
C PRO A 98 -2.21 -21.13 9.53
N ALA A 99 -1.26 -20.45 10.17
CA ALA A 99 -1.14 -18.99 10.13
C ALA A 99 -0.64 -18.45 8.78
N LEU A 100 -0.07 -19.30 7.92
CA LEU A 100 0.47 -18.94 6.61
C LEU A 100 -0.41 -19.45 5.45
N ALA A 101 -1.59 -20.02 5.76
CA ALA A 101 -2.45 -20.67 4.78
C ALA A 101 -2.83 -19.76 3.60
N LEU A 102 -3.04 -18.45 3.83
CA LEU A 102 -3.35 -17.49 2.77
C LEU A 102 -2.15 -17.19 1.86
N ALA A 103 -0.93 -17.18 2.40
CA ALA A 103 0.28 -17.07 1.60
C ALA A 103 0.48 -18.33 0.73
N GLU A 104 0.21 -19.51 1.30
CA GLU A 104 0.26 -20.79 0.58
C GLU A 104 -0.83 -20.89 -0.49
N ASP A 105 -2.06 -20.43 -0.20
CA ASP A 105 -3.17 -20.37 -1.15
C ASP A 105 -2.82 -19.47 -2.33
N TYR A 106 -2.28 -18.28 -2.08
CA TYR A 106 -1.85 -17.39 -3.14
C TYR A 106 -0.71 -18.00 -3.97
N ARG A 107 0.32 -18.54 -3.31
CA ARG A 107 1.43 -19.23 -3.99
C ARG A 107 0.93 -20.34 -4.91
N ARG A 108 -0.05 -21.15 -4.46
CA ARG A 108 -0.71 -22.18 -5.28
C ARG A 108 -1.50 -21.56 -6.44
N ALA A 109 -2.24 -20.47 -6.20
CA ALA A 109 -3.07 -19.82 -7.22
C ALA A 109 -2.27 -19.20 -8.38
N VAL A 110 -0.98 -18.91 -8.16
CA VAL A 110 -0.03 -18.44 -9.18
C VAL A 110 0.98 -19.52 -9.60
N ASN A 111 0.74 -20.78 -9.25
CA ASN A 111 1.63 -21.92 -9.55
C ASN A 111 3.09 -21.73 -9.11
N GLY A 112 3.33 -20.93 -8.07
CA GLY A 112 4.67 -20.61 -7.59
C GLY A 112 5.50 -19.70 -8.50
N GLU A 113 4.88 -19.00 -9.45
CA GLU A 113 5.57 -18.09 -10.37
C GLU A 113 6.26 -16.95 -9.61
N SER A 114 7.58 -16.83 -9.78
CA SER A 114 8.40 -15.91 -8.99
C SER A 114 8.03 -14.43 -9.18
N ALA A 115 7.68 -14.01 -10.40
CA ALA A 115 7.27 -12.64 -10.67
C ALA A 115 5.97 -12.27 -9.94
N MET A 116 5.01 -13.20 -9.87
CA MET A 116 3.75 -13.00 -9.15
C MET A 116 3.97 -12.94 -7.64
N ILE A 117 4.79 -13.86 -7.11
CA ILE A 117 5.17 -13.87 -5.69
C ILE A 117 5.82 -12.54 -5.28
N GLU A 118 6.71 -12.01 -6.13
CA GLU A 118 7.40 -10.75 -5.87
C GLU A 118 6.43 -9.58 -5.71
N HIS A 119 5.37 -9.47 -6.51
CA HIS A 119 4.35 -8.42 -6.33
C HIS A 119 3.64 -8.49 -4.97
N ALA A 120 3.42 -9.69 -4.44
CA ALA A 120 2.84 -9.87 -3.12
C ALA A 120 3.86 -9.55 -2.00
N SER A 121 5.11 -9.98 -2.16
CA SER A 121 6.20 -9.69 -1.23
C SER A 121 6.48 -8.18 -1.11
N GLN A 122 6.43 -7.45 -2.23
CA GLN A 122 6.63 -6.00 -2.25
C GLN A 122 5.62 -5.23 -1.39
N LEU A 123 4.37 -5.68 -1.29
CA LEU A 123 3.37 -5.07 -0.38
C LEU A 123 3.83 -5.14 1.08
N LEU A 124 4.48 -6.23 1.48
CA LEU A 124 4.96 -6.43 2.85
C LEU A 124 6.00 -5.36 3.23
N HIS A 125 6.71 -4.74 2.29
CA HIS A 125 7.60 -3.61 2.61
C HIS A 125 6.84 -2.40 3.16
N ALA A 126 5.69 -2.06 2.57
CA ALA A 126 4.87 -0.96 3.07
C ALA A 126 4.29 -1.29 4.46
N PHE A 127 3.78 -2.50 4.64
CA PHE A 127 3.23 -2.96 5.91
C PHE A 127 4.26 -3.03 7.04
N ARG A 128 5.51 -3.43 6.73
CA ARG A 128 6.62 -3.37 7.69
C ARG A 128 6.93 -1.93 8.08
N ARG A 129 6.98 -1.01 7.11
CA ARG A 129 7.16 0.42 7.38
C ARG A 129 6.06 0.95 8.29
N ASP A 130 4.81 0.63 7.98
CA ASP A 130 3.62 1.05 8.74
C ASP A 130 3.54 0.45 10.16
N SER A 131 4.35 -0.57 10.45
CA SER A 131 4.49 -1.16 11.78
C SER A 131 5.47 -0.40 12.68
N VAL A 132 6.39 0.39 12.10
CA VAL A 132 7.49 1.05 12.83
C VAL A 132 7.54 2.57 12.63
N ARG A 133 6.81 3.11 11.64
CA ARG A 133 6.81 4.52 11.28
C ARG A 133 5.40 5.00 10.98
N ASP A 134 5.07 6.17 11.49
CA ASP A 134 3.72 6.76 11.46
C ASP A 134 3.64 8.02 10.57
N TYR A 135 4.65 8.32 9.75
CA TYR A 135 4.67 9.53 8.92
C TYR A 135 5.49 9.42 7.61
N CYS A 136 5.27 10.39 6.71
CA CYS A 136 6.11 10.67 5.55
C CYS A 136 6.87 12.00 5.74
N GLU A 137 8.18 12.04 5.46
CA GLU A 137 8.96 13.30 5.56
C GLU A 137 8.48 14.33 4.52
N ASP A 138 8.46 13.90 3.27
CA ASP A 138 8.24 14.72 2.10
C ASP A 138 7.44 13.95 1.02
N TRP A 139 7.19 14.59 -0.12
CA TRP A 139 6.49 13.98 -1.24
C TRP A 139 7.24 12.78 -1.84
N ALA A 140 8.57 12.81 -1.88
CA ALA A 140 9.35 11.69 -2.44
C ALA A 140 9.29 10.46 -1.54
N ASP A 141 9.25 10.67 -0.22
CA ASP A 141 9.03 9.63 0.77
C ASP A 141 7.62 9.01 0.66
N LEU A 142 6.59 9.85 0.43
CA LEU A 142 5.24 9.37 0.12
C LEU A 142 5.20 8.57 -1.20
N MET A 143 5.88 9.02 -2.25
CA MET A 143 5.96 8.25 -3.51
C MET A 143 6.71 6.93 -3.33
N SER A 144 7.74 6.91 -2.49
CA SER A 144 8.46 5.69 -2.12
C SER A 144 7.56 4.73 -1.33
N TYR A 145 6.68 5.24 -0.49
CA TYR A 145 5.63 4.44 0.15
C TYR A 145 4.65 3.86 -0.89
N CYS A 146 4.09 4.70 -1.78
CA CYS A 146 3.16 4.26 -2.83
C CYS A 146 3.75 3.21 -3.79
N ARG A 147 5.07 3.25 -4.03
CA ARG A 147 5.80 2.24 -4.81
C ARG A 147 5.66 0.83 -4.22
N TYR A 148 5.49 0.71 -2.91
CA TYR A 148 5.31 -0.59 -2.26
C TYR A 148 3.87 -0.85 -1.86
N SER A 149 3.09 0.16 -1.44
CA SER A 149 1.71 -0.04 -0.98
C SER A 149 0.68 -0.17 -2.09
N ALA A 150 0.97 0.31 -3.31
CA ALA A 150 -0.02 0.38 -4.38
C ALA A 150 0.48 -0.16 -5.74
N ALA A 151 1.69 0.22 -6.17
CA ALA A 151 2.22 -0.19 -7.48
C ALA A 151 2.24 -1.72 -7.71
N PRO A 152 2.60 -2.57 -6.72
CA PRO A 152 2.63 -4.02 -6.94
C PRO A 152 1.26 -4.60 -7.32
N VAL A 153 0.16 -4.00 -6.86
CA VAL A 153 -1.20 -4.43 -7.21
C VAL A 153 -1.47 -4.22 -8.71
N GLY A 154 -1.10 -3.06 -9.25
CA GLY A 154 -1.27 -2.74 -10.67
C GLY A 154 -0.42 -3.66 -11.55
N ARG A 155 0.86 -3.85 -11.19
CA ARG A 155 1.78 -4.74 -11.89
C ARG A 155 1.34 -6.20 -11.87
N PHE A 156 0.86 -6.69 -10.72
CA PHE A 156 0.24 -8.01 -10.61
C PHE A 156 -0.92 -8.18 -11.59
N LEU A 157 -1.82 -7.20 -11.68
CA LEU A 157 -2.93 -7.27 -12.62
C LEU A 157 -2.46 -7.26 -14.08
N LEU A 158 -1.45 -6.47 -14.43
CA LEU A 158 -0.90 -6.39 -15.78
C LEU A 158 -0.19 -7.70 -16.18
N ASP A 159 0.67 -8.23 -15.32
CA ASP A 159 1.35 -9.51 -15.54
C ASP A 159 0.35 -10.66 -15.62
N LEU A 160 -0.68 -10.65 -14.76
CA LEU A 160 -1.73 -11.66 -14.81
C LEU A 160 -2.45 -11.65 -16.16
N HIS A 161 -2.51 -10.52 -16.86
CA HIS A 161 -3.09 -10.42 -18.22
C HIS A 161 -2.05 -10.58 -19.34
N GLY A 162 -0.77 -10.75 -19.01
CA GLY A 162 0.31 -10.90 -19.99
C GLY A 162 0.63 -9.61 -20.75
N GLU A 163 0.44 -8.46 -20.10
CA GLU A 163 0.72 -7.15 -20.68
C GLU A 163 2.22 -6.83 -20.72
N SER A 164 2.61 -5.86 -21.56
CA SER A 164 4.01 -5.42 -21.63
C SER A 164 4.43 -4.70 -20.35
N HIS A 165 5.66 -4.89 -19.89
CA HIS A 165 6.21 -4.10 -18.78
C HIS A 165 6.31 -2.59 -19.09
N ASP A 166 6.19 -2.17 -20.36
CA ASP A 166 6.08 -0.76 -20.72
C ASP A 166 4.83 -0.09 -20.10
N THR A 167 3.80 -0.87 -19.76
CA THR A 167 2.60 -0.37 -19.07
C THR A 167 2.84 -0.11 -17.59
N PHE A 168 3.97 -0.54 -17.01
CA PHE A 168 4.20 -0.44 -15.56
C PHE A 168 4.33 1.01 -15.11
N ALA A 169 5.10 1.85 -15.80
CA ALA A 169 5.28 3.24 -15.40
C ALA A 169 3.96 4.03 -15.32
N PRO A 170 3.08 4.03 -16.36
CA PRO A 170 1.79 4.72 -16.24
C PRO A 170 0.82 4.00 -15.28
N SER A 171 0.93 2.69 -15.09
CA SER A 171 0.17 1.97 -14.05
C SER A 171 0.59 2.35 -12.63
N ASP A 172 1.89 2.45 -12.37
CA ASP A 172 2.43 2.85 -11.07
C ASP A 172 1.99 4.27 -10.73
N ALA A 173 1.98 5.17 -11.71
CA ALA A 173 1.44 6.52 -11.56
C ALA A 173 -0.05 6.50 -11.20
N LEU A 174 -0.85 5.65 -11.86
CA LEU A 174 -2.28 5.49 -11.55
C LEU A 174 -2.50 4.96 -10.13
N CYS A 175 -1.75 3.92 -9.74
CA CYS A 175 -1.78 3.32 -8.42
C CYS A 175 -1.38 4.33 -7.34
N ALA A 176 -0.31 5.09 -7.56
CA ALA A 176 0.12 6.15 -6.65
C ALA A 176 -0.94 7.25 -6.54
N ALA A 177 -1.54 7.67 -7.65
CA ALA A 177 -2.60 8.69 -7.63
C ALA A 177 -3.78 8.23 -6.76
N LEU A 178 -4.30 7.02 -6.98
CA LEU A 178 -5.39 6.48 -6.16
C LEU A 178 -5.02 6.35 -4.69
N GLN A 179 -3.78 5.94 -4.41
CA GLN A 179 -3.31 5.79 -3.04
C GLN A 179 -3.22 7.14 -2.32
N VAL A 180 -2.73 8.19 -2.99
CA VAL A 180 -2.72 9.55 -2.44
C VAL A 180 -4.16 10.05 -2.23
N LEU A 181 -5.07 9.80 -3.17
CA LEU A 181 -6.48 10.19 -3.00
C LEU A 181 -7.12 9.48 -1.80
N ASN A 182 -6.86 8.18 -1.60
CA ASN A 182 -7.32 7.44 -0.41
C ASN A 182 -6.76 8.07 0.87
N HIS A 183 -5.45 8.34 0.92
CA HIS A 183 -4.82 9.00 2.07
C HIS A 183 -5.42 10.39 2.36
N LEU A 184 -5.79 11.15 1.32
CA LEU A 184 -6.48 12.42 1.50
C LEU A 184 -7.89 12.22 2.07
N GLN A 185 -8.66 11.25 1.58
CA GLN A 185 -10.01 10.96 2.07
C GLN A 185 -10.02 10.53 3.55
N ASP A 186 -9.03 9.75 3.95
CA ASP A 186 -8.98 9.13 5.27
C ASP A 186 -7.98 9.81 6.22
N CYS A 187 -7.36 10.93 5.84
CA CYS A 187 -6.27 11.58 6.62
C CYS A 187 -6.59 11.81 8.11
N GLY A 188 -7.79 12.29 8.43
CA GLY A 188 -8.23 12.46 9.82
C GLY A 188 -8.52 11.14 10.52
N LYS A 189 -9.07 10.16 9.79
CA LYS A 189 -9.38 8.83 10.32
C LYS A 189 -8.09 8.06 10.65
N ASP A 190 -7.16 7.99 9.69
CA ASP A 190 -5.87 7.32 9.82
C ASP A 190 -5.07 7.88 11.01
N TYR A 191 -5.06 9.19 11.18
CA TYR A 191 -4.40 9.83 12.31
C TYR A 191 -5.09 9.51 13.66
N ARG A 192 -6.42 9.48 13.72
CA ARG A 192 -7.15 9.22 14.98
C ARG A 192 -7.12 7.74 15.39
N GLU A 193 -7.26 6.84 14.43
CA GLU A 193 -7.40 5.40 14.69
C GLU A 193 -6.05 4.69 14.72
N LEU A 194 -5.12 5.07 13.83
CA LEU A 194 -3.86 4.36 13.60
C LEU A 194 -2.62 5.20 13.91
N ARG A 195 -2.80 6.50 14.23
CA ARG A 195 -1.71 7.48 14.41
C ARG A 195 -0.87 7.74 13.15
N ARG A 196 -1.28 7.24 11.98
CA ARG A 196 -0.52 7.38 10.72
C ARG A 196 -0.83 8.69 9.99
N VAL A 197 0.20 9.30 9.40
CA VAL A 197 0.11 10.57 8.65
C VAL A 197 0.86 10.48 7.33
N TYR A 198 0.12 10.37 6.24
CA TYR A 198 0.69 10.31 4.88
C TYR A 198 0.85 11.68 4.22
N ILE A 199 0.30 12.74 4.81
CA ILE A 199 0.53 14.10 4.35
C ILE A 199 2.02 14.46 4.59
N PRO A 200 2.75 14.97 3.57
CA PRO A 200 4.15 15.34 3.72
C PRO A 200 4.38 16.29 4.91
N ARG A 201 5.24 15.88 5.84
CA ARG A 201 5.52 16.63 7.07
C ARG A 201 6.15 17.99 6.76
N ASP A 202 7.07 18.05 5.82
CA ASP A 202 7.71 19.29 5.36
C ASP A 202 6.69 20.32 4.84
N TRP A 203 5.61 19.87 4.19
CA TRP A 203 4.55 20.75 3.67
C TRP A 203 3.64 21.28 4.78
N LEU A 204 3.34 20.46 5.79
CA LEU A 204 2.64 20.94 6.99
C LEU A 204 3.50 21.99 7.72
N GLN A 205 4.78 21.69 7.94
CA GLN A 205 5.71 22.60 8.61
C GLN A 205 5.90 23.93 7.87
N ALA A 206 5.94 23.91 6.54
CA ALA A 206 6.03 25.12 5.71
C ALA A 206 4.82 26.06 5.89
N GLN A 207 3.67 25.53 6.33
CA GLN A 207 2.47 26.28 6.67
C GLN A 207 2.33 26.56 8.17
N GLY A 208 3.37 26.25 8.98
CA GLY A 208 3.35 26.41 10.43
C GLY A 208 2.44 25.42 11.15
N LEU A 209 2.07 24.30 10.50
CA LEU A 209 1.18 23.29 11.06
C LEU A 209 1.97 22.14 11.68
N THR A 210 1.34 21.54 12.69
CA THR A 210 1.72 20.24 13.25
C THR A 210 0.64 19.21 12.91
N ILE A 211 0.95 17.92 13.07
CA ILE A 211 0.04 16.82 12.73
C ILE A 211 -1.31 16.87 13.50
N GLN A 212 -1.34 17.52 14.66
CA GLN A 212 -2.55 17.72 15.47
C GLN A 212 -3.67 18.46 14.72
N VAL A 213 -3.36 19.18 13.63
CA VAL A 213 -4.38 19.78 12.77
C VAL A 213 -5.38 18.76 12.23
N LEU A 214 -4.98 17.48 12.11
CA LEU A 214 -5.82 16.37 11.64
C LEU A 214 -6.83 15.87 12.69
N GLU A 215 -6.75 16.36 13.94
CA GLU A 215 -7.77 16.13 14.98
C GLU A 215 -9.03 16.97 14.73
N GLY A 216 -8.89 18.06 13.98
CA GLY A 216 -9.98 18.98 13.68
C GLY A 216 -11.09 18.32 12.87
N GLY A 217 -12.29 18.90 12.99
CA GLY A 217 -13.46 18.53 12.17
C GLY A 217 -13.56 19.31 10.86
N PHE A 218 -12.58 20.13 10.52
CA PHE A 218 -12.50 20.86 9.25
C PHE A 218 -11.04 21.27 8.98
N SER A 219 -10.72 21.48 7.71
CA SER A 219 -9.41 21.92 7.25
C SER A 219 -9.28 23.44 7.36
N PRO A 220 -8.43 23.99 8.26
CA PRO A 220 -8.11 25.41 8.23
C PRO A 220 -7.44 25.78 6.89
N ARG A 221 -7.37 27.08 6.59
CA ARG A 221 -6.86 27.59 5.31
C ARG A 221 -5.47 27.04 4.99
N GLU A 222 -4.61 26.98 5.99
CA GLU A 222 -3.22 26.51 5.91
C GLU A 222 -3.18 25.02 5.54
N LEU A 223 -4.02 24.19 6.17
CA LEU A 223 -4.09 22.76 5.84
C LEU A 223 -4.67 22.58 4.44
N ARG A 224 -5.70 23.36 4.10
CA ARG A 224 -6.32 23.32 2.78
C ARG A 224 -5.30 23.57 1.67
N GLN A 225 -4.38 24.51 1.86
CA GLN A 225 -3.28 24.76 0.90
C GLN A 225 -2.36 23.54 0.73
N VAL A 226 -2.08 22.79 1.80
CA VAL A 226 -1.30 21.55 1.73
C VAL A 226 -2.06 20.46 0.98
N LEU A 227 -3.35 20.27 1.27
CA LEU A 227 -4.19 19.29 0.58
C LEU A 227 -4.32 19.63 -0.91
N ASP A 228 -4.49 20.90 -1.26
CA ASP A 228 -4.53 21.36 -2.66
C ASP A 228 -3.20 21.10 -3.38
N ARG A 229 -2.06 21.33 -2.71
CA ARG A 229 -0.75 20.99 -3.27
C ARG A 229 -0.59 19.49 -3.52
N MET A 230 -1.10 18.65 -2.62
CA MET A 230 -1.13 17.19 -2.84
C MET A 230 -2.02 16.80 -4.01
N LEU A 231 -3.18 17.45 -4.16
CA LEU A 231 -4.07 17.24 -5.31
C LEU A 231 -3.43 17.68 -6.62
N ASP A 232 -2.68 18.78 -6.65
CA ASP A 232 -1.94 19.22 -7.85
C ASP A 232 -0.87 18.21 -8.26
N ALA A 233 -0.10 17.69 -7.30
CA ALA A 233 0.88 16.64 -7.56
C ALA A 233 0.20 15.32 -8.01
N THR A 234 -0.96 15.01 -7.44
CA THR A 234 -1.78 13.85 -7.80
C THR A 234 -2.36 13.98 -9.22
N ASP A 235 -2.81 15.16 -9.63
CA ASP A 235 -3.27 15.41 -10.98
C ASP A 235 -2.13 15.20 -12.00
N GLY A 236 -0.89 15.55 -11.64
CA GLY A 236 0.30 15.19 -12.43
C GLY A 236 0.49 13.67 -12.60
N LEU A 237 0.24 12.88 -11.56
CA LEU A 237 0.26 11.42 -11.65
C LEU A 237 -0.86 10.87 -12.54
N ILE A 238 -2.06 11.46 -12.47
CA ILE A 238 -3.21 11.09 -13.32
C ILE A 238 -2.89 11.37 -14.80
N GLU A 239 -2.22 12.48 -15.11
CA GLU A 239 -1.77 12.78 -16.48
C GLU A 239 -0.75 11.74 -16.98
N LEU A 240 0.21 11.33 -16.14
CA LEU A 240 1.17 10.27 -16.49
C LEU A 240 0.47 8.91 -16.72
N ALA A 241 -0.63 8.65 -16.01
CA ALA A 241 -1.43 7.44 -16.16
C ALA A 241 -2.34 7.43 -17.41
N ARG A 242 -2.65 8.60 -17.98
CA ARG A 242 -3.62 8.77 -19.06
C ARG A 242 -3.38 7.87 -20.29
N PRO A 243 -2.13 7.61 -20.74
CA PRO A 243 -1.88 6.72 -21.88
C PRO A 243 -2.14 5.24 -21.61
N LEU A 244 -2.20 4.81 -20.34
CA LEU A 244 -2.24 3.38 -19.96
C LEU A 244 -3.28 2.55 -20.73
N PRO A 245 -4.56 2.98 -20.87
CA PRO A 245 -5.55 2.15 -21.57
C PRO A 245 -5.17 1.84 -23.02
N GLY A 246 -4.57 2.80 -23.75
CA GLY A 246 -4.13 2.60 -25.14
C GLY A 246 -2.94 1.65 -25.28
N MET A 247 -2.22 1.38 -24.19
CA MET A 247 -1.07 0.47 -24.16
C MET A 247 -1.46 -0.98 -23.80
N VAL A 248 -2.62 -1.18 -23.17
CA VAL A 248 -3.09 -2.49 -22.69
C VAL A 248 -3.79 -3.26 -23.82
N LYS A 249 -3.36 -4.49 -24.07
CA LYS A 249 -3.87 -5.35 -25.16
C LYS A 249 -5.15 -6.08 -24.80
N ASP A 250 -5.26 -6.62 -23.58
CA ASP A 250 -6.47 -7.27 -23.11
C ASP A 250 -7.61 -6.25 -22.98
N LEU A 251 -8.71 -6.50 -23.70
CA LEU A 251 -9.84 -5.57 -23.75
C LEU A 251 -10.45 -5.29 -22.37
N ARG A 252 -10.58 -6.31 -21.51
CA ARG A 252 -11.20 -6.14 -20.20
C ARG A 252 -10.29 -5.35 -19.26
N MET A 253 -9.00 -5.64 -19.30
CA MET A 253 -8.01 -4.89 -18.55
C MET A 253 -7.91 -3.43 -19.05
N ARG A 254 -7.95 -3.21 -20.37
CA ARG A 254 -8.00 -1.86 -20.97
C ARG A 254 -9.19 -1.06 -20.46
N LEU A 255 -10.38 -1.65 -20.49
CA LEU A 255 -11.60 -1.02 -19.98
C LEU A 255 -11.48 -0.72 -18.48
N GLN A 256 -10.93 -1.66 -17.70
CA GLN A 256 -10.68 -1.45 -16.28
C GLN A 256 -9.73 -0.28 -16.04
N CYS A 257 -8.60 -0.20 -16.75
CA CYS A 257 -7.67 0.93 -16.67
C CYS A 257 -8.36 2.26 -17.01
N ALA A 258 -9.15 2.31 -18.09
CA ALA A 258 -9.85 3.53 -18.50
C ALA A 258 -10.89 4.00 -17.47
N VAL A 259 -11.64 3.07 -16.88
CA VAL A 259 -12.57 3.36 -15.77
C VAL A 259 -11.79 3.85 -14.55
N THR A 260 -10.68 3.21 -14.19
CA THR A 260 -9.87 3.57 -13.03
C THR A 260 -9.24 4.97 -13.18
N VAL A 261 -8.72 5.34 -14.36
CA VAL A 261 -8.25 6.71 -14.64
C VAL A 261 -9.39 7.71 -14.41
N ARG A 262 -10.60 7.38 -14.90
CA ARG A 262 -11.76 8.26 -14.73
C ARG A 262 -12.24 8.37 -13.27
N VAL A 263 -12.11 7.29 -12.49
CA VAL A 263 -12.34 7.32 -11.03
C VAL A 263 -11.37 8.31 -10.38
N ALA A 264 -10.07 8.23 -10.70
CA ALA A 264 -9.06 9.13 -10.12
C ALA A 264 -9.34 10.60 -10.47
N GLU A 265 -9.63 10.91 -11.74
CA GLU A 265 -10.00 12.26 -12.19
C GLU A 265 -11.20 12.81 -11.39
N GLN A 266 -12.26 12.02 -11.23
CA GLN A 266 -13.49 12.48 -10.58
C GLN A 266 -13.34 12.59 -9.08
N LEU A 267 -12.56 11.71 -8.45
CA LEU A 267 -12.29 11.75 -7.03
C LEU A 267 -11.38 12.93 -6.67
N SER A 268 -10.32 13.19 -7.44
CA SER A 268 -9.49 14.40 -7.29
C SER A 268 -10.35 15.67 -7.38
N ALA A 269 -11.21 15.78 -8.42
CA ALA A 269 -12.10 16.93 -8.59
C ALA A 269 -13.15 17.09 -7.48
N LYS A 270 -13.48 16.02 -6.74
CA LYS A 270 -14.36 16.06 -5.58
C LYS A 270 -13.62 16.46 -4.31
N LEU A 271 -12.46 15.89 -4.04
CA LEU A 271 -11.59 16.30 -2.93
C LEU A 271 -11.18 17.77 -3.05
N ARG A 272 -11.02 18.26 -4.28
CA ARG A 272 -10.76 19.69 -4.53
C ARG A 272 -11.91 20.61 -4.08
N ARG A 273 -13.14 20.11 -3.98
CA ARG A 273 -14.32 20.89 -3.55
C ARG A 273 -14.79 20.56 -2.13
N GLY A 274 -14.58 19.33 -1.69
CA GLY A 274 -14.94 18.86 -0.35
C GLY A 274 -13.81 19.04 0.66
N ASP A 275 -14.12 18.81 1.93
CA ASP A 275 -13.16 18.83 3.03
C ASP A 275 -13.13 17.45 3.70
N PRO A 276 -12.02 16.68 3.56
CA PRO A 276 -11.94 15.33 4.09
C PRO A 276 -11.93 15.26 5.62
N LEU A 277 -11.66 16.37 6.33
CA LEU A 277 -11.81 16.41 7.79
C LEU A 277 -13.27 16.61 8.24
N ALA A 278 -14.08 17.27 7.41
CA ALA A 278 -15.47 17.58 7.73
C ALA A 278 -16.44 16.49 7.29
N GLU A 279 -16.15 15.82 6.18
CA GLU A 279 -17.03 14.80 5.63
C GLU A 279 -16.24 13.68 4.93
N ARG A 280 -16.89 12.53 4.77
CA ARG A 280 -16.34 11.46 3.95
C ARG A 280 -16.55 11.77 2.47
N VAL A 281 -15.60 12.49 1.89
CA VAL A 281 -15.57 12.78 0.45
C VAL A 281 -15.38 11.48 -0.31
N LYS A 282 -16.39 11.03 -1.07
CA LYS A 282 -16.30 9.81 -1.90
C LYS A 282 -17.16 9.93 -3.16
N LEU A 283 -16.92 9.03 -4.11
CA LEU A 283 -17.81 8.85 -5.25
C LEU A 283 -19.13 8.22 -4.78
N SER A 284 -20.26 8.80 -5.18
CA SER A 284 -21.59 8.23 -5.00
C SER A 284 -21.85 7.13 -6.03
N LYS A 285 -22.94 6.38 -5.87
CA LYS A 285 -23.35 5.39 -6.87
C LYS A 285 -23.61 6.02 -8.25
N LEU A 286 -24.16 7.23 -8.29
CA LEU A 286 -24.40 7.97 -9.53
C LEU A 286 -23.10 8.43 -10.18
N ASP A 287 -22.12 8.87 -9.37
CA ASP A 287 -20.78 9.18 -9.87
C ASP A 287 -20.15 7.95 -10.52
N TYR A 288 -20.17 6.81 -9.83
CA TYR A 288 -19.64 5.56 -10.37
C TYR A 288 -20.32 5.15 -11.68
N ALA A 289 -21.65 5.32 -11.80
CA ALA A 289 -22.36 5.03 -13.05
C ALA A 289 -21.86 5.93 -14.20
N GLY A 290 -21.71 7.23 -13.97
CA GLY A 290 -21.17 8.17 -14.96
C GLY A 290 -19.71 7.89 -15.33
N VAL A 291 -18.86 7.65 -14.32
CA VAL A 291 -17.46 7.24 -14.49
C VAL A 291 -17.35 5.98 -15.33
N PHE A 292 -18.17 4.97 -15.02
CA PHE A 292 -18.16 3.69 -15.71
C PHE A 292 -18.54 3.85 -17.18
N LEU A 293 -19.62 4.58 -17.49
CA LEU A 293 -20.06 4.81 -18.87
C LEU A 293 -18.99 5.55 -19.70
N VAL A 294 -18.44 6.65 -19.17
CA VAL A 294 -17.41 7.44 -19.86
C VAL A 294 -16.10 6.66 -19.98
N GLY A 295 -15.70 5.95 -18.92
CA GLY A 295 -14.51 5.12 -18.88
C GLY A 295 -14.57 3.98 -19.89
N LEU A 296 -15.71 3.29 -19.99
CA LEU A 296 -15.92 2.26 -21.01
C LEU A 296 -15.80 2.82 -22.43
N TRP A 297 -16.43 3.97 -22.72
CA TRP A 297 -16.31 4.62 -24.03
C TRP A 297 -14.86 4.96 -24.39
N ARG A 298 -14.11 5.55 -23.45
CA ARG A 298 -12.68 5.85 -23.65
C ARG A 298 -11.86 4.60 -23.87
N GLY A 299 -12.08 3.54 -23.09
CA GLY A 299 -11.34 2.29 -23.26
C GLY A 299 -11.65 1.57 -24.57
N LEU A 300 -12.86 1.72 -25.12
CA LEU A 300 -13.20 1.19 -26.45
C LEU A 300 -12.59 1.99 -27.61
N THR A 301 -12.22 3.25 -27.37
CA THR A 301 -11.70 4.19 -28.39
C THR A 301 -10.21 4.48 -28.24
N ALA A 302 -9.55 3.87 -27.25
CA ALA A 302 -8.12 3.98 -26.97
C ALA A 302 -7.26 3.01 -27.77
#